data_AF-A0A2M7TD85-F1
#
_entry.id   AF-A0A2M7TD85-F1
#
_cell.length_a   1.000
_cell.length_b   1.000
_cell.length_c   1.000
_cell.angle_alpha   90.00
_cell.angle_beta   90.00
_cell.angle_gamma   90.00
#
_symmetry.space_group_name_H-M   'P 1'
#
loop_
_entity.id
_entity.type
_entity.pdbx_description
1 polymer ?
#
loop_
_entity_poly.entity_id
_entity_poly.type
_entity_poly.pdbx_seq_one_letter_code
_entity_poly.pdbx_strand_id
1 'polypeptide(L)'
;MEEITCPKCGTKIASDRYMYCYQCGERLFSNEEDILPDGGLTKKSSFKILSIVLFLALFTALGGGAYFIFRKSSSPSDKPSVAGEASESAEVLPDERKLTVKDVYFPMGEEALDINLFSGITPSDIDLYFESTHPEKLLIERLGVEFPSQFKEKVNLGLDEAVSFLKLNYVLLLKTREGEEEWGLIAKIENAEFVTEKLSTLKEEDFPGIRIVAFNDYLIISDSEALVSEIKSVSEGEVLSLKETLGFSESRQRLSQSGQAYLWVKKGKAVLLDKFLPESLSSFSKSLASLATAEGFLISRVKVGTEITY
;
A
#
# COMPACT_ATOMS: atom_id res chain seq x y z
N MET A 1 9.37 -16.40 -32.59
CA MET A 1 9.23 -16.19 -31.14
C MET A 1 9.63 -17.50 -30.49
N GLU A 2 10.69 -17.49 -29.70
CA GLU A 2 11.06 -18.67 -28.91
C GLU A 2 10.18 -18.70 -27.66
N GLU A 3 9.64 -19.86 -27.29
CA GLU A 3 8.92 -20.03 -26.02
C GLU A 3 9.91 -20.53 -24.96
N ILE A 4 10.05 -19.80 -23.86
CA ILE A 4 10.84 -20.22 -22.70
C ILE A 4 9.89 -20.73 -21.62
N THR A 5 10.20 -21.88 -21.05
CA THR A 5 9.44 -22.44 -19.93
C THR A 5 10.13 -22.05 -18.62
N CYS A 6 9.40 -21.40 -17.71
CA CYS A 6 9.94 -21.04 -16.40
C CYS A 6 10.39 -22.29 -15.62
N PRO A 7 11.64 -22.36 -15.14
CA PRO A 7 12.16 -23.55 -14.46
C PRO A 7 11.49 -23.80 -13.10
N LYS A 8 10.89 -22.77 -12.49
CA LYS A 8 10.25 -22.87 -11.17
C LYS A 8 8.77 -23.23 -11.22
N CYS A 9 8.01 -22.63 -12.15
CA CYS A 9 6.55 -22.81 -12.19
C CYS A 9 6.02 -23.50 -13.46
N GLY A 10 6.86 -23.74 -14.47
CA GLY A 10 6.45 -24.40 -15.72
C GLY A 10 5.63 -23.53 -16.67
N THR A 11 5.39 -22.25 -16.34
CA THR A 11 4.69 -21.31 -17.22
C THR A 11 5.49 -21.08 -18.51
N LYS A 12 4.81 -21.18 -19.65
CA LYS A 12 5.39 -20.86 -20.96
C LYS A 12 5.32 -19.36 -21.22
N ILE A 13 6.45 -18.77 -21.58
CA ILE A 13 6.64 -17.34 -21.76
C ILE A 13 7.10 -17.12 -23.19
N ALA A 14 6.34 -16.36 -23.98
CA ALA A 14 6.76 -15.98 -25.32
C ALA A 14 7.95 -15.01 -25.19
N SER A 15 9.14 -15.47 -25.56
CA SER A 15 10.39 -14.76 -25.36
C SER A 15 10.79 -13.92 -26.57
N ASP A 16 10.91 -12.62 -26.33
CA ASP A 16 11.93 -11.78 -26.95
C ASP A 16 12.66 -10.85 -25.95
N ARG A 17 12.19 -10.65 -24.70
CA ARG A 17 12.81 -9.69 -23.74
C ARG A 17 12.73 -10.01 -22.24
N TYR A 18 12.17 -11.14 -21.83
CA TYR A 18 11.82 -11.35 -20.42
C TYR A 18 12.97 -11.93 -19.59
N MET A 19 13.54 -11.13 -18.69
CA MET A 19 14.56 -11.59 -17.73
C MET A 19 13.98 -12.39 -16.56
N TYR A 20 12.67 -12.27 -16.29
CA TYR A 20 11.99 -12.87 -15.15
C TYR A 20 10.64 -13.47 -15.57
N CYS A 21 10.19 -14.50 -14.86
CA CYS A 21 8.88 -15.10 -15.06
C CYS A 21 7.77 -14.21 -14.48
N TYR A 22 6.86 -13.74 -15.32
CA TYR A 22 5.72 -12.91 -14.88
C TYR A 22 4.76 -13.63 -13.90
N GLN A 23 4.79 -14.97 -13.86
CA GLN A 23 3.90 -15.76 -13.00
C GLN A 23 4.47 -16.02 -11.60
N CYS A 24 5.79 -16.12 -11.44
CA CYS A 24 6.39 -16.51 -10.15
C CYS A 24 7.65 -15.72 -9.77
N GLY A 25 8.03 -14.74 -10.59
CA GLY A 25 9.20 -13.88 -10.38
C GLY A 25 10.55 -14.56 -10.57
N GLU A 26 10.62 -15.83 -10.99
CA GLU A 26 11.90 -16.51 -11.16
C GLU A 26 12.71 -15.90 -12.30
N ARG A 27 14.00 -15.63 -12.07
CA ARG A 27 14.90 -15.16 -13.12
C ARG A 27 15.07 -16.26 -14.19
N LEU A 28 14.77 -15.93 -15.44
CA LEU A 28 14.79 -16.88 -16.56
C LEU A 28 16.20 -17.07 -17.15
N PHE A 29 17.05 -16.06 -17.01
CA PHE A 29 18.44 -16.09 -17.48
C PHE A 29 19.37 -15.82 -16.30
N SER A 30 19.99 -16.88 -15.77
CA SER A 30 20.91 -16.80 -14.64
C SER A 30 22.31 -16.33 -15.03
N ASN A 31 22.66 -16.37 -16.31
CA ASN A 31 24.00 -16.03 -16.80
C ASN A 31 23.93 -14.85 -17.77
N GLU A 32 24.65 -13.76 -17.47
CA GLU A 32 24.86 -12.63 -18.40
C GLU A 32 25.64 -13.03 -19.66
N GLU A 33 26.23 -14.23 -19.67
CA GLU A 33 27.02 -14.76 -20.79
C GLU A 33 26.15 -15.31 -21.95
N ASP A 34 24.86 -15.56 -21.75
CA ASP A 34 23.99 -16.21 -22.75
C ASP A 34 23.22 -15.22 -23.67
N ILE A 35 23.41 -13.89 -23.51
CA ILE A 35 22.68 -12.85 -24.29
C ILE A 35 23.60 -12.01 -25.22
N LEU A 36 24.90 -12.33 -25.33
CA LEU A 36 25.78 -11.61 -26.24
C LEU A 36 26.00 -12.36 -27.56
N PRO A 37 25.63 -11.80 -28.74
CA PRO A 37 26.13 -12.30 -30.00
C PRO A 37 27.66 -12.05 -30.06
N ASP A 38 28.40 -13.12 -30.34
CA ASP A 38 29.85 -13.22 -30.51
C ASP A 38 30.59 -11.88 -30.70
N GLY A 39 31.18 -11.40 -29.61
CA GLY A 39 32.05 -10.23 -29.59
C GLY A 39 33.10 -10.39 -28.50
N GLY A 40 34.09 -11.25 -28.76
CA GLY A 40 35.13 -11.57 -27.78
C GLY A 40 35.93 -10.36 -27.32
N LEU A 41 36.28 -10.35 -26.03
CA LEU A 41 37.57 -9.88 -25.52
C LEU A 41 37.77 -10.33 -24.07
N THR A 42 39.02 -10.59 -23.77
CA THR A 42 39.54 -11.44 -22.72
C THR A 42 39.76 -10.74 -21.37
N LYS A 43 39.49 -11.49 -20.29
CA LYS A 43 40.35 -11.71 -19.09
C LYS A 43 40.73 -10.51 -18.19
N LYS A 44 40.62 -10.81 -16.87
CA LYS A 44 41.34 -10.28 -15.69
C LYS A 44 40.74 -9.03 -15.01
N SER A 45 40.25 -9.20 -13.78
CA SER A 45 40.87 -8.60 -12.58
C SER A 45 40.10 -8.93 -11.29
N SER A 46 40.68 -9.86 -10.54
CA SER A 46 40.40 -10.15 -9.15
C SER A 46 41.01 -9.06 -8.25
N PHE A 47 40.22 -8.12 -7.69
CA PHE A 47 40.71 -7.22 -6.62
C PHE A 47 39.62 -6.45 -5.82
N LYS A 48 38.47 -7.04 -5.44
CA LYS A 48 37.46 -6.31 -4.64
C LYS A 48 36.96 -6.96 -3.34
N ILE A 49 37.40 -8.16 -2.98
CA ILE A 49 36.88 -8.84 -1.78
C ILE A 49 37.66 -8.48 -0.49
N LEU A 50 38.87 -7.92 -0.60
CA LEU A 50 39.70 -7.62 0.59
C LEU A 50 39.36 -6.27 1.28
N SER A 51 38.62 -5.37 0.63
CA SER A 51 38.27 -4.05 1.22
C SER A 51 37.06 -4.09 2.14
N ILE A 52 36.15 -5.05 1.95
CA ILE A 52 34.87 -5.11 2.68
C ILE A 52 35.05 -5.75 4.06
N VAL A 53 35.95 -6.73 4.18
CA VAL A 53 36.25 -7.39 5.46
C VAL A 53 37.03 -6.47 6.42
N LEU A 54 37.88 -5.58 5.89
CA LEU A 54 38.64 -4.63 6.70
C LEU A 54 37.76 -3.49 7.26
N PHE A 55 36.68 -3.12 6.55
CA PHE A 55 35.74 -2.07 6.99
C PHE A 55 34.76 -2.59 8.08
N LEU A 56 34.33 -3.85 7.98
CA LEU A 56 33.45 -4.49 8.98
C LEU A 56 34.16 -4.74 10.32
N ALA A 57 35.46 -5.06 10.31
CA ALA A 57 36.24 -5.24 11.54
C ALA A 57 36.48 -3.91 12.29
N LEU A 58 36.50 -2.77 11.59
CA LEU A 58 36.69 -1.45 12.20
C LEU A 58 35.42 -0.94 12.92
N PHE A 59 34.23 -1.30 12.42
CA PHE A 59 32.96 -0.88 13.02
C PHE A 59 32.61 -1.64 14.30
N THR A 60 33.03 -2.91 14.43
CA THR A 60 32.83 -3.69 15.66
C THR A 60 33.75 -3.25 16.82
N ALA A 61 34.86 -2.57 16.52
CA ALA A 61 35.80 -2.11 17.55
C ALA A 61 35.48 -0.73 18.14
N LEU A 62 34.58 0.06 17.51
CA LEU A 62 34.25 1.42 17.95
C LEU A 62 32.77 1.63 18.35
N GLY A 63 31.86 0.69 18.05
CA GLY A 63 30.42 0.84 18.29
C GLY A 63 29.84 0.13 19.52
N GLY A 64 30.65 -0.53 20.36
CA GLY A 64 30.18 -1.43 21.42
C GLY A 64 29.96 -0.83 22.81
N GLY A 65 29.82 0.50 22.97
CA GLY A 65 30.05 1.15 24.27
C GLY A 65 28.97 2.04 24.89
N ALA A 66 27.84 2.34 24.25
CA ALA A 66 27.05 3.50 24.71
C ALA A 66 25.50 3.43 24.59
N TYR A 67 24.86 2.26 24.70
CA TYR A 67 23.40 2.20 24.60
C TYR A 67 22.65 1.41 25.68
N PHE A 68 23.23 1.22 26.88
CA PHE A 68 22.55 0.44 27.94
C PHE A 68 22.58 1.00 29.36
N ILE A 69 22.68 2.33 29.55
CA ILE A 69 22.51 2.92 30.88
C ILE A 69 21.73 4.23 30.80
N PHE A 70 20.41 4.18 30.54
CA PHE A 70 19.49 5.23 31.01
C PHE A 70 18.03 4.78 30.98
N ARG A 71 17.67 3.77 31.80
CA ARG A 71 16.30 3.63 32.32
C ARG A 71 16.24 2.65 33.50
N LYS A 72 16.61 3.11 34.69
CA LYS A 72 16.24 2.40 35.92
C LYS A 72 16.05 3.32 37.12
N SER A 73 14.84 3.20 37.69
CA SER A 73 14.38 3.48 39.05
C SER A 73 14.35 4.91 39.58
N SER A 74 13.14 5.49 39.58
CA SER A 74 12.66 6.35 40.67
C SER A 74 11.77 5.52 41.60
N SER A 75 12.04 5.61 42.90
CA SER A 75 11.43 4.89 44.02
C SER A 75 9.91 5.08 44.22
N PRO A 76 9.28 4.19 45.01
CA PRO A 76 7.91 4.36 45.49
C PRO A 76 7.90 5.33 46.68
N SER A 77 6.90 6.20 46.78
CA SER A 77 6.61 6.97 47.99
C SER A 77 5.12 6.94 48.28
N ASP A 78 4.86 6.93 49.59
CA ASP A 78 3.68 6.43 50.25
C ASP A 78 2.40 7.26 50.04
N LYS A 79 1.28 6.55 50.21
CA LYS A 79 -0.08 7.11 50.32
C LYS A 79 -0.17 8.09 51.49
N PRO A 80 -1.12 9.03 51.40
CA PRO A 80 -2.08 9.14 52.49
C PRO A 80 -3.52 8.96 52.01
N SER A 81 -4.25 8.19 52.81
CA SER A 81 -5.69 8.03 52.79
C SER A 81 -6.39 9.36 53.05
N VAL A 82 -7.26 9.77 52.13
CA VAL A 82 -8.34 10.73 52.42
C VAL A 82 -9.63 10.11 51.94
N ALA A 83 -10.50 9.77 52.90
CA ALA A 83 -11.89 9.49 52.67
C ALA A 83 -12.57 10.80 52.25
N GLY A 84 -13.17 10.80 51.07
CA GLY A 84 -13.95 11.91 50.53
C GLY A 84 -15.16 11.32 49.83
N GLU A 85 -16.32 11.80 50.26
CA GLU A 85 -17.65 11.31 49.99
C GLU A 85 -18.04 11.34 48.50
N ALA A 86 -18.98 10.47 48.17
CA ALA A 86 -19.67 10.42 46.90
C ALA A 86 -20.20 11.80 46.48
N SER A 87 -19.85 12.21 45.26
CA SER A 87 -20.76 13.01 44.44
C SER A 87 -20.78 12.40 43.05
N GLU A 88 -21.86 11.65 42.86
CA GLU A 88 -22.31 11.00 41.65
C GLU A 88 -22.76 12.08 40.66
N SER A 89 -21.81 12.60 39.89
CA SER A 89 -22.09 13.29 38.64
C SER A 89 -21.43 12.50 37.54
N ALA A 90 -22.08 11.40 37.15
CA ALA A 90 -21.85 10.77 35.88
C ALA A 90 -22.13 11.84 34.81
N GLU A 91 -21.07 12.44 34.28
CA GLU A 91 -21.13 13.09 32.98
C GLU A 91 -21.74 12.06 32.03
N VAL A 92 -22.93 12.37 31.54
CA VAL A 92 -23.54 11.69 30.42
C VAL A 92 -22.56 11.89 29.27
N LEU A 93 -21.66 10.92 29.08
CA LEU A 93 -20.83 10.82 27.90
C LEU A 93 -21.79 10.90 26.70
N PRO A 94 -21.55 11.82 25.76
CA PRO A 94 -22.44 12.02 24.63
C PRO A 94 -22.70 10.67 23.96
N ASP A 95 -24.00 10.44 23.81
CA ASP A 95 -24.67 9.30 23.21
C ASP A 95 -23.83 8.65 22.10
N GLU A 96 -23.70 7.33 22.20
CA GLU A 96 -22.85 6.45 21.42
C GLU A 96 -22.63 6.95 19.98
N ARG A 97 -21.37 7.08 19.56
CA ARG A 97 -20.96 7.29 18.17
C ARG A 97 -21.52 6.16 17.31
N LYS A 98 -22.77 6.29 16.87
CA LYS A 98 -23.47 5.28 16.07
C LYS A 98 -22.92 5.29 14.67
N LEU A 99 -21.88 4.48 14.50
CA LEU A 99 -21.28 4.25 13.21
C LEU A 99 -22.30 3.54 12.32
N THR A 100 -22.66 4.19 11.21
CA THR A 100 -23.68 3.70 10.29
C THR A 100 -23.01 2.85 9.23
N VAL A 101 -23.29 1.54 9.24
CA VAL A 101 -22.84 0.61 8.21
C VAL A 101 -23.92 0.52 7.12
N LYS A 102 -23.54 0.66 5.85
CA LYS A 102 -24.46 0.49 4.70
C LYS A 102 -23.87 -0.43 3.63
N ASP A 103 -24.77 -1.14 2.96
CA ASP A 103 -24.48 -2.07 1.87
C ASP A 103 -24.78 -1.37 0.53
N VAL A 104 -23.84 -1.42 -0.44
CA VAL A 104 -23.98 -0.86 -1.80
C VAL A 104 -23.35 -1.77 -2.85
N TYR A 105 -24.01 -2.00 -3.99
CA TYR A 105 -23.77 -3.10 -4.94
C TYR A 105 -22.92 -2.72 -6.18
N PHE A 106 -21.94 -3.56 -6.55
CA PHE A 106 -21.02 -3.47 -7.70
C PHE A 106 -20.47 -4.86 -8.09
N PRO A 107 -20.07 -5.08 -9.35
CA PRO A 107 -19.39 -6.30 -9.76
C PRO A 107 -17.90 -6.27 -9.37
N MET A 108 -17.45 -7.24 -8.56
CA MET A 108 -16.03 -7.49 -8.26
C MET A 108 -15.75 -9.00 -8.20
N GLY A 109 -14.48 -9.41 -8.33
CA GLY A 109 -14.05 -10.82 -8.30
C GLY A 109 -14.30 -11.53 -6.96
N GLU A 110 -14.21 -12.87 -6.95
CA GLU A 110 -14.48 -13.73 -5.78
C GLU A 110 -13.33 -13.78 -4.75
N GLU A 111 -12.24 -13.06 -4.99
CA GLU A 111 -11.02 -13.16 -4.19
C GLU A 111 -11.14 -12.46 -2.83
N ALA A 112 -10.50 -13.06 -1.82
CA ALA A 112 -10.47 -12.51 -0.47
C ALA A 112 -9.40 -11.42 -0.35
N LEU A 113 -9.79 -10.22 0.06
CA LEU A 113 -8.86 -9.14 0.37
C LEU A 113 -8.11 -9.43 1.70
N ASP A 114 -6.78 -9.35 1.69
CA ASP A 114 -5.95 -9.36 2.90
C ASP A 114 -5.67 -7.93 3.40
N ILE A 115 -6.63 -7.44 4.16
CA ILE A 115 -6.87 -6.03 4.50
C ILE A 115 -6.21 -5.58 5.79
N ASN A 116 -5.83 -6.54 6.62
CA ASN A 116 -5.12 -6.27 7.87
C ASN A 116 -3.70 -5.75 7.59
N LEU A 117 -3.17 -6.00 6.39
CA LEU A 117 -1.86 -5.55 5.95
C LEU A 117 -1.86 -4.04 5.68
N PHE A 118 -2.77 -3.55 4.84
CA PHE A 118 -2.73 -2.16 4.38
C PHE A 118 -3.16 -1.15 5.44
N SER A 119 -4.20 -1.46 6.21
CA SER A 119 -4.64 -0.60 7.32
C SER A 119 -3.58 -0.46 8.42
N GLY A 120 -2.65 -1.41 8.53
CA GLY A 120 -1.53 -1.38 9.47
C GLY A 120 -0.38 -0.46 9.05
N ILE A 121 -0.29 -0.08 7.76
CA ILE A 121 0.74 0.84 7.23
C ILE A 121 0.15 2.17 6.78
N THR A 122 -1.16 2.33 6.83
CA THR A 122 -1.85 3.56 6.44
C THR A 122 -1.88 4.54 7.61
N PRO A 123 -1.57 5.83 7.41
CA PRO A 123 -1.69 6.84 8.46
C PRO A 123 -3.12 6.97 9.00
N SER A 124 -3.27 7.20 10.30
CA SER A 124 -4.59 7.28 10.95
C SER A 124 -5.45 8.50 10.57
N ASP A 125 -4.85 9.55 9.98
CA ASP A 125 -5.51 10.83 9.78
C ASP A 125 -6.03 11.07 8.35
N ILE A 126 -5.91 10.07 7.47
CA ILE A 126 -6.48 10.05 6.12
C ILE A 126 -7.95 10.49 6.10
N ASP A 127 -8.41 11.00 4.95
CA ASP A 127 -9.79 11.42 4.73
C ASP A 127 -10.61 10.36 4.00
N LEU A 128 -9.99 9.60 3.11
CA LEU A 128 -10.62 8.50 2.37
C LEU A 128 -9.65 7.31 2.27
N TYR A 129 -10.21 6.12 2.46
CA TYR A 129 -9.55 4.83 2.30
C TYR A 129 -10.43 3.94 1.46
N PHE A 130 -9.91 3.47 0.32
CA PHE A 130 -10.62 2.59 -0.59
C PHE A 130 -9.79 1.36 -0.92
N GLU A 131 -10.30 0.17 -0.61
CA GLU A 131 -9.66 -1.10 -0.95
C GLU A 131 -10.36 -1.78 -2.13
N SER A 132 -9.60 -2.36 -3.06
CA SER A 132 -10.18 -3.09 -4.18
C SER A 132 -9.22 -4.12 -4.78
N THR A 133 -9.73 -4.91 -5.75
CA THR A 133 -9.01 -5.98 -6.46
C THR A 133 -8.67 -5.70 -7.93
N HIS A 134 -9.08 -4.55 -8.47
CA HIS A 134 -8.84 -4.15 -9.87
C HIS A 134 -8.11 -2.78 -10.01
N PRO A 135 -6.80 -2.68 -9.64
CA PRO A 135 -6.10 -1.39 -9.52
C PRO A 135 -5.99 -0.63 -10.83
N GLU A 136 -5.95 -1.36 -11.94
CA GLU A 136 -5.71 -0.83 -13.27
C GLU A 136 -6.75 0.21 -13.67
N LYS A 137 -8.02 0.01 -13.28
CA LYS A 137 -9.10 0.94 -13.64
C LYS A 137 -8.97 2.27 -12.91
N LEU A 138 -8.64 2.23 -11.63
CA LEU A 138 -8.46 3.44 -10.82
C LEU A 138 -7.17 4.19 -11.18
N LEU A 139 -6.11 3.46 -11.47
CA LEU A 139 -4.82 4.05 -11.87
C LEU A 139 -4.94 4.81 -13.19
N ILE A 140 -5.60 4.24 -14.20
CA ILE A 140 -5.75 4.90 -15.51
C ILE A 140 -6.55 6.20 -15.39
N GLU A 141 -7.61 6.22 -14.60
CA GLU A 141 -8.39 7.44 -14.38
C GLU A 141 -7.57 8.53 -13.68
N ARG A 142 -6.71 8.15 -12.74
CA ARG A 142 -5.93 9.13 -11.95
C ARG A 142 -4.68 9.62 -12.66
N LEU A 143 -3.96 8.71 -13.30
CA LEU A 143 -2.69 8.98 -13.97
C LEU A 143 -2.86 9.45 -15.41
N GLY A 144 -4.08 9.35 -15.95
CA GLY A 144 -4.43 9.76 -17.30
C GLY A 144 -4.18 8.67 -18.34
N VAL A 145 -4.83 8.83 -19.48
CA VAL A 145 -4.85 7.84 -20.57
C VAL A 145 -3.48 7.59 -21.22
N GLU A 146 -2.54 8.51 -21.06
CA GLU A 146 -1.18 8.39 -21.61
C GLU A 146 -0.23 7.61 -20.70
N PHE A 147 -0.58 7.44 -19.42
CA PHE A 147 0.27 6.78 -18.44
C PHE A 147 0.70 5.37 -18.86
N PRO A 148 -0.18 4.48 -19.37
CA PRO A 148 0.24 3.13 -19.78
C PRO A 148 1.32 3.14 -20.88
N SER A 149 1.23 4.08 -21.83
CA SER A 149 2.20 4.23 -22.91
C SER A 149 3.55 4.72 -22.38
N GLN A 150 3.53 5.76 -21.54
CA GLN A 150 4.75 6.28 -20.89
C GLN A 150 5.41 5.24 -19.99
N PHE A 151 4.60 4.55 -19.17
CA PHE A 151 5.08 3.47 -18.31
C PHE A 151 5.79 2.39 -19.12
N LYS A 152 5.18 1.94 -20.22
CA LYS A 152 5.78 0.93 -21.11
C LYS A 152 7.10 1.40 -21.72
N GLU A 153 7.18 2.65 -22.15
CA GLU A 153 8.41 3.22 -22.71
C GLU A 153 9.54 3.26 -21.67
N LYS A 154 9.22 3.68 -20.44
CA LYS A 154 10.20 3.94 -19.38
C LYS A 154 10.64 2.68 -18.63
N VAL A 155 9.69 1.81 -18.30
CA VAL A 155 9.93 0.59 -17.52
C VAL A 155 10.25 -0.60 -18.43
N ASN A 156 9.99 -0.48 -19.74
CA ASN A 156 10.07 -1.57 -20.71
C ASN A 156 9.21 -2.78 -20.28
N LEU A 157 8.02 -2.48 -19.74
CA LEU A 157 7.06 -3.45 -19.22
C LEU A 157 5.64 -2.96 -19.52
N GLY A 158 4.75 -3.83 -20.01
CA GLY A 158 3.35 -3.45 -20.17
C GLY A 158 2.67 -3.21 -18.81
N LEU A 159 1.64 -2.36 -18.75
CA LEU A 159 0.92 -2.13 -17.49
C LEU A 159 0.28 -3.42 -16.96
N ASP A 160 -0.34 -4.22 -17.83
CA ASP A 160 -0.93 -5.52 -17.46
C ASP A 160 0.11 -6.48 -16.87
N GLU A 161 1.33 -6.44 -17.38
CA GLU A 161 2.44 -7.24 -16.89
C GLU A 161 3.01 -6.68 -15.58
N ALA A 162 3.12 -5.36 -15.43
CA ALA A 162 3.47 -4.75 -14.16
C ALA A 162 2.49 -5.11 -13.05
N VAL A 163 1.19 -5.11 -13.38
CA VAL A 163 0.12 -5.50 -12.47
C VAL A 163 0.22 -6.97 -12.06
N SER A 164 0.81 -7.85 -12.88
CA SER A 164 1.01 -9.25 -12.49
C SER A 164 2.03 -9.44 -11.36
N PHE A 165 2.88 -8.44 -11.10
CA PHE A 165 3.77 -8.41 -9.92
C PHE A 165 3.08 -7.83 -8.68
N LEU A 166 1.83 -7.37 -8.80
CA LEU A 166 1.05 -6.92 -7.65
C LEU A 166 0.20 -8.10 -7.17
N LYS A 167 0.08 -8.24 -5.85
CA LYS A 167 -1.03 -9.02 -5.32
C LYS A 167 -2.33 -8.32 -5.72
N LEU A 168 -3.38 -9.12 -5.86
CA LEU A 168 -4.71 -8.68 -6.28
C LEU A 168 -5.40 -7.75 -5.27
N ASN A 169 -4.68 -7.19 -4.29
CA ASN A 169 -5.21 -6.29 -3.28
C ASN A 169 -4.38 -5.01 -3.29
N TYR A 170 -5.06 -3.88 -3.32
CA TYR A 170 -4.46 -2.55 -3.19
C TYR A 170 -5.41 -1.62 -2.47
N VAL A 171 -4.84 -0.51 -2.03
CA VAL A 171 -5.53 0.55 -1.31
C VAL A 171 -5.23 1.87 -1.98
N LEU A 172 -6.27 2.68 -2.08
CA LEU A 172 -6.21 4.03 -2.55
C LEU A 172 -6.60 4.97 -1.40
N LEU A 173 -5.76 5.96 -1.16
CA LEU A 173 -5.80 6.87 -0.03
C LEU A 173 -6.01 8.30 -0.54
N LEU A 174 -6.77 9.09 0.22
CA LEU A 174 -6.75 10.54 0.11
C LEU A 174 -6.57 11.18 1.47
N LYS A 175 -5.83 12.28 1.47
CA LYS A 175 -5.61 13.12 2.64
C LYS A 175 -5.66 14.58 2.21
N THR A 176 -6.40 15.42 2.92
CA THR A 176 -6.42 16.86 2.69
C THR A 176 -5.48 17.54 3.69
N ARG A 177 -4.45 18.22 3.20
CA ARG A 177 -3.50 18.99 4.01
C ARG A 177 -3.54 20.45 3.56
N GLU A 178 -3.90 21.35 4.48
CA GLU A 178 -3.94 22.80 4.20
C GLU A 178 -4.83 23.21 3.00
N GLY A 179 -5.82 22.38 2.66
CA GLY A 179 -6.72 22.59 1.52
C GLY A 179 -6.25 21.95 0.21
N GLU A 180 -5.05 21.37 0.18
CA GLU A 180 -4.53 20.57 -0.93
C GLU A 180 -4.85 19.09 -0.71
N GLU A 181 -5.21 18.39 -1.78
CA GLU A 181 -5.53 16.96 -1.77
C GLU A 181 -4.28 16.17 -2.16
N GLU A 182 -3.84 15.29 -1.27
CA GLU A 182 -2.75 14.32 -1.47
C GLU A 182 -3.39 12.96 -1.70
N TRP A 183 -2.95 12.21 -2.72
CA TRP A 183 -3.40 10.83 -2.94
C TRP A 183 -2.24 9.85 -2.94
N GLY A 184 -2.53 8.62 -2.53
CA GLY A 184 -1.57 7.53 -2.54
C GLY A 184 -2.23 6.21 -2.90
N LEU A 185 -1.61 5.43 -3.76
CA LEU A 185 -1.92 4.04 -3.98
C LEU A 185 -0.87 3.18 -3.31
N ILE A 186 -1.32 2.20 -2.54
CA ILE A 186 -0.48 1.20 -1.90
C ILE A 186 -0.90 -0.16 -2.45
N ALA A 187 0.05 -0.90 -3.01
CA ALA A 187 -0.15 -2.27 -3.46
C ALA A 187 0.88 -3.19 -2.82
N LYS A 188 0.50 -4.42 -2.50
CA LYS A 188 1.46 -5.43 -2.06
C LYS A 188 2.15 -6.01 -3.28
N ILE A 189 3.47 -6.06 -3.26
CA ILE A 189 4.27 -6.56 -4.38
C ILE A 189 4.70 -8.00 -4.14
N GLU A 190 4.69 -8.77 -5.22
CA GLU A 190 5.41 -10.02 -5.33
C GLU A 190 6.81 -9.73 -5.89
N ASN A 191 7.81 -10.44 -5.36
CA ASN A 191 9.20 -10.28 -5.78
C ASN A 191 9.73 -8.83 -5.59
N ALA A 192 9.75 -8.37 -4.34
CA ALA A 192 10.15 -7.01 -3.99
C ALA A 192 11.56 -6.61 -4.48
N GLU A 193 12.50 -7.55 -4.56
CA GLU A 193 13.84 -7.30 -5.13
C GLU A 193 13.74 -6.85 -6.59
N PHE A 194 13.01 -7.59 -7.43
CA PHE A 194 12.84 -7.24 -8.84
C PHE A 194 12.18 -5.88 -9.02
N VAL A 195 11.10 -5.61 -8.28
CA VAL A 195 10.41 -4.32 -8.36
C VAL A 195 11.35 -3.19 -7.94
N THR A 196 12.08 -3.36 -6.84
CA THR A 196 13.04 -2.36 -6.35
C THR A 196 14.16 -2.11 -7.36
N GLU A 197 14.71 -3.17 -7.97
CA GLU A 197 15.71 -3.07 -9.03
C GLU A 197 15.17 -2.26 -10.21
N LYS A 198 13.94 -2.54 -10.67
CA LYS A 198 13.30 -1.79 -11.76
C LYS A 198 13.07 -0.33 -11.41
N LEU A 199 12.55 -0.04 -10.22
CA LEU A 199 12.33 1.33 -9.77
C LEU A 199 13.63 2.12 -9.63
N SER A 200 14.77 1.48 -9.32
CA SER A 200 16.07 2.15 -9.26
C SER A 200 16.57 2.68 -10.61
N THR A 201 16.00 2.19 -11.71
CA THR A 201 16.32 2.66 -13.06
C THR A 201 15.48 3.88 -13.46
N LEU A 202 14.38 4.14 -12.76
CA LEU A 202 13.50 5.28 -13.01
C LEU A 202 14.08 6.55 -12.42
N LYS A 203 13.95 7.63 -13.17
CA LYS A 203 14.28 8.98 -12.69
C LYS A 203 13.02 9.74 -12.37
N GLU A 204 13.14 10.74 -11.50
CA GLU A 204 12.02 11.62 -11.16
C GLU A 204 11.44 12.33 -12.40
N GLU A 205 12.28 12.63 -13.39
CA GLU A 205 11.85 13.28 -14.63
C GLU A 205 11.00 12.36 -15.54
N ASP A 206 11.03 11.05 -15.31
CA ASP A 206 10.22 10.11 -16.08
C ASP A 206 8.74 10.20 -15.71
N PHE A 207 8.42 10.62 -14.47
CA PHE A 207 7.07 10.79 -13.95
C PHE A 207 6.97 12.06 -13.10
N PRO A 208 6.96 13.25 -13.72
CA PRO A 208 7.00 14.51 -12.99
C PRO A 208 5.79 14.66 -12.05
N GLY A 209 6.06 14.96 -10.79
CA GLY A 209 5.04 15.11 -9.75
C GLY A 209 4.48 13.79 -9.20
N ILE A 210 5.01 12.64 -9.62
CA ILE A 210 4.63 11.33 -9.09
C ILE A 210 5.84 10.71 -8.40
N ARG A 211 5.61 10.19 -7.20
CA ARG A 211 6.57 9.41 -6.41
C ARG A 211 6.19 7.95 -6.52
N ILE A 212 7.13 7.12 -6.97
CA ILE A 212 6.98 5.66 -7.05
C ILE A 212 8.08 5.05 -6.19
N VAL A 213 7.70 4.40 -5.09
CA VAL A 213 8.64 3.87 -4.10
C VAL A 213 8.25 2.44 -3.75
N ALA A 214 9.21 1.52 -3.84
CA ALA A 214 9.11 0.23 -3.19
C ALA A 214 9.67 0.34 -1.77
N PHE A 215 8.92 -0.17 -0.80
CA PHE A 215 9.31 -0.19 0.61
C PHE A 215 8.79 -1.47 1.25
N ASN A 216 9.69 -2.29 1.81
CA ASN A 216 9.40 -3.67 2.21
C ASN A 216 8.75 -4.45 1.07
N ASP A 217 7.59 -5.06 1.31
CA ASP A 217 6.76 -5.77 0.34
C ASP A 217 5.62 -4.90 -0.21
N TYR A 218 5.77 -3.57 -0.20
CA TYR A 218 4.78 -2.62 -0.72
C TYR A 218 5.34 -1.75 -1.84
N LEU A 219 4.50 -1.51 -2.84
CA LEU A 219 4.65 -0.44 -3.82
C LEU A 219 3.76 0.71 -3.41
N ILE A 220 4.33 1.92 -3.34
CA ILE A 220 3.63 3.16 -3.03
C ILE A 220 3.76 4.07 -4.24
N ILE A 221 2.62 4.53 -4.76
CA ILE A 221 2.53 5.53 -5.83
C ILE A 221 1.77 6.73 -5.28
N SER A 222 2.33 7.93 -5.29
CA SER A 222 1.73 9.10 -4.64
C SER A 222 2.10 10.37 -5.38
N ASP A 223 1.26 11.40 -5.34
CA ASP A 223 1.64 12.75 -5.77
C ASP A 223 2.28 13.60 -4.65
N SER A 224 2.25 13.11 -3.40
CA SER A 224 2.83 13.77 -2.24
C SER A 224 4.00 12.97 -1.65
N GLU A 225 5.16 13.62 -1.54
CA GLU A 225 6.33 13.09 -0.82
C GLU A 225 6.10 13.02 0.68
N ALA A 226 5.30 13.94 1.23
CA ALA A 226 4.94 13.94 2.64
C ALA A 226 4.10 12.70 2.98
N LEU A 227 3.14 12.34 2.14
CA LEU A 227 2.32 11.13 2.33
C LEU A 227 3.16 9.85 2.25
N VAL A 228 4.10 9.77 1.30
CA VAL A 228 5.03 8.60 1.20
C VAL A 228 5.87 8.47 2.46
N SER A 229 6.41 9.58 2.96
CA SER A 229 7.24 9.59 4.17
C SER A 229 6.44 9.16 5.40
N GLU A 230 5.19 9.61 5.51
CA GLU A 230 4.31 9.26 6.61
C GLU A 230 3.92 7.77 6.61
N ILE A 231 3.64 7.19 5.45
CA ILE A 231 3.38 5.74 5.30
C ILE A 231 4.59 4.94 5.81
N LYS A 232 5.82 5.38 5.51
CA LYS A 232 7.04 4.74 6.04
C LYS A 232 7.12 4.87 7.57
N SER A 233 6.90 6.06 8.10
CA SER A 233 6.89 6.29 9.56
C SER A 233 5.83 5.44 10.29
N VAL A 234 4.65 5.20 9.70
CA VAL A 234 3.65 4.28 10.28
C VAL A 234 4.21 2.86 10.37
N SER A 235 4.85 2.37 9.30
CA SER A 235 5.44 1.03 9.27
C SER A 235 6.59 0.84 10.27
N GLU A 236 7.28 1.93 10.62
CA GLU A 236 8.36 1.98 11.59
C GLU A 236 7.83 2.17 13.03
N GLY A 237 6.51 2.36 13.20
CA GLY A 237 5.85 2.54 14.49
C GLY A 237 6.00 3.95 15.06
N GLU A 238 6.41 4.92 14.24
CA GLU A 238 6.57 6.33 14.64
C GLU A 238 5.23 7.08 14.62
N VAL A 239 4.32 6.69 13.73
CA VAL A 239 2.99 7.30 13.54
C VAL A 239 1.90 6.25 13.73
N LEU A 240 0.77 6.67 14.30
CA LEU A 240 -0.39 5.79 14.53
C LEU A 240 -1.00 5.32 13.21
N SER A 241 -1.24 4.01 13.11
CA SER A 241 -1.89 3.41 11.94
C SER A 241 -3.41 3.58 11.96
N LEU A 242 -4.04 3.54 10.79
CA LEU A 242 -5.49 3.54 10.65
C LEU A 242 -6.14 2.36 11.39
N LYS A 243 -5.49 1.20 11.37
CA LYS A 243 -5.93 0.00 12.10
C LYS A 243 -6.09 0.25 13.59
N GLU A 244 -5.26 1.10 14.20
CA GLU A 244 -5.30 1.40 15.63
C GLU A 244 -6.37 2.45 15.99
N THR A 245 -7.07 3.00 15.00
CA THR A 245 -8.18 3.92 15.25
C THR A 245 -9.42 3.13 15.70
N LEU A 246 -9.92 3.42 16.92
CA LEU A 246 -11.08 2.76 17.53
C LEU A 246 -12.26 2.62 16.56
N GLY A 247 -12.60 3.70 15.85
CA GLY A 247 -13.72 3.71 14.90
C GLY A 247 -13.48 2.82 13.66
N PHE A 248 -12.25 2.65 13.20
CA PHE A 248 -11.96 1.79 12.06
C PHE A 248 -12.00 0.31 12.48
N SER A 249 -11.28 -0.05 13.55
CA SER A 249 -11.18 -1.42 14.05
C SER A 249 -12.53 -2.02 14.45
N GLU A 250 -13.33 -1.31 15.23
CA GLU A 250 -14.66 -1.79 15.65
C GLU A 250 -15.58 -2.03 14.47
N SER A 251 -15.58 -1.09 13.52
CA SER A 251 -16.40 -1.18 12.33
C SER A 251 -15.98 -2.34 11.45
N ARG A 252 -14.67 -2.57 11.34
CA ARG A 252 -14.11 -3.68 10.56
C ARG A 252 -14.49 -5.05 11.11
N GLN A 253 -14.44 -5.21 12.44
CA GLN A 253 -14.81 -6.47 13.11
C GLN A 253 -16.27 -6.87 12.87
N ARG A 254 -17.14 -5.92 12.53
CA ARG A 254 -18.57 -6.16 12.24
C ARG A 254 -18.81 -6.63 10.80
N LEU A 255 -17.82 -6.59 9.91
CA LEU A 255 -17.99 -6.88 8.50
C LEU A 255 -17.59 -8.32 8.14
N SER A 256 -18.15 -8.87 7.06
CA SER A 256 -17.78 -10.22 6.59
C SER A 256 -16.44 -10.21 5.89
N GLN A 257 -15.59 -11.21 6.15
CA GLN A 257 -14.21 -11.25 5.67
C GLN A 257 -14.05 -11.53 4.15
N SER A 258 -15.10 -11.86 3.39
CA SER A 258 -15.00 -12.24 1.98
C SER A 258 -15.76 -11.33 1.01
N GLY A 259 -15.14 -11.07 -0.16
CA GLY A 259 -15.77 -10.55 -1.38
C GLY A 259 -16.26 -9.09 -1.35
N GLN A 260 -15.58 -8.17 -0.67
CA GLN A 260 -16.06 -6.78 -0.48
C GLN A 260 -14.95 -5.76 -0.70
N ALA A 261 -15.25 -4.67 -1.42
CA ALA A 261 -14.45 -3.43 -1.34
C ALA A 261 -14.81 -2.71 -0.06
N TYR A 262 -13.81 -2.08 0.55
CA TYR A 262 -13.99 -1.34 1.78
C TYR A 262 -13.75 0.13 1.51
N LEU A 263 -14.72 0.95 1.90
CA LEU A 263 -14.63 2.38 1.79
C LEU A 263 -14.85 2.99 3.17
N TRP A 264 -13.79 3.59 3.70
CA TRP A 264 -13.85 4.40 4.91
C TRP A 264 -13.67 5.86 4.51
N VAL A 265 -14.52 6.73 5.06
CA VAL A 265 -14.50 8.16 4.79
C VAL A 265 -14.64 8.92 6.10
N LYS A 266 -13.71 9.84 6.34
CA LYS A 266 -13.72 10.74 7.48
C LYS A 266 -14.96 11.64 7.46
N LYS A 267 -15.48 11.96 8.64
CA LYS A 267 -16.65 12.84 8.79
C LYS A 267 -16.44 14.18 8.07
N GLY A 268 -17.46 14.63 7.33
CA GLY A 268 -17.42 15.90 6.60
C GLY A 268 -16.61 15.89 5.30
N LYS A 269 -16.07 14.73 4.90
CA LYS A 269 -15.22 14.58 3.70
C LYS A 269 -15.88 13.79 2.56
N ALA A 270 -17.17 13.50 2.63
CA ALA A 270 -17.80 12.72 1.57
C ALA A 270 -17.91 13.42 0.21
N VAL A 271 -17.75 14.75 0.16
CA VAL A 271 -17.58 15.46 -1.12
C VAL A 271 -16.39 14.92 -1.93
N LEU A 272 -15.42 14.27 -1.28
CA LEU A 272 -14.31 13.60 -1.95
C LEU A 272 -14.78 12.39 -2.78
N LEU A 273 -15.90 11.76 -2.43
CA LEU A 273 -16.40 10.58 -3.13
C LEU A 273 -16.82 10.89 -4.56
N ASP A 274 -17.45 12.04 -4.78
CA ASP A 274 -17.89 12.47 -6.12
C ASP A 274 -16.71 12.78 -7.05
N LYS A 275 -15.57 13.20 -6.49
CA LYS A 275 -14.35 13.49 -7.26
C LYS A 275 -13.53 12.25 -7.60
N PHE A 276 -13.68 11.20 -6.80
CA PHE A 276 -12.70 10.14 -6.75
C PHE A 276 -13.20 8.79 -7.25
N LEU A 277 -14.51 8.60 -7.20
CA LEU A 277 -15.11 7.41 -7.76
C LEU A 277 -15.32 7.62 -9.27
N PRO A 278 -14.99 6.62 -10.11
CA PRO A 278 -15.30 6.63 -11.54
C PRO A 278 -16.69 7.18 -11.85
N GLU A 279 -16.90 7.84 -12.99
CA GLU A 279 -18.25 8.28 -13.39
C GLU A 279 -19.26 7.12 -13.42
N SER A 280 -18.80 5.90 -13.71
CA SER A 280 -19.61 4.68 -13.63
C SER A 280 -20.16 4.39 -12.23
N LEU A 281 -19.56 4.97 -11.19
CA LEU A 281 -19.96 4.91 -9.80
C LEU A 281 -20.61 6.24 -9.31
N SER A 282 -20.91 7.19 -10.20
CA SER A 282 -21.48 8.49 -9.83
C SER A 282 -22.89 8.42 -9.22
N SER A 283 -23.67 7.39 -9.55
CA SER A 283 -24.96 7.11 -8.90
C SER A 283 -24.78 6.68 -7.44
N PHE A 284 -23.67 6.00 -7.15
CA PHE A 284 -23.27 5.62 -5.80
C PHE A 284 -22.68 6.78 -5.03
N SER A 285 -21.82 7.60 -5.65
CA SER A 285 -21.25 8.78 -5.01
C SER A 285 -22.37 9.74 -4.53
N LYS A 286 -23.40 9.97 -5.36
CA LYS A 286 -24.60 10.74 -4.98
C LYS A 286 -25.37 10.11 -3.82
N SER A 287 -25.53 8.78 -3.85
CA SER A 287 -26.18 8.05 -2.77
C SER A 287 -25.39 8.19 -1.46
N LEU A 288 -24.06 8.20 -1.52
CA LEU A 288 -23.16 8.36 -0.37
C LEU A 288 -23.03 9.79 0.14
N ALA A 289 -23.02 10.77 -0.75
CA ALA A 289 -22.99 12.18 -0.38
C ALA A 289 -24.22 12.55 0.48
N SER A 290 -25.37 11.92 0.21
CA SER A 290 -26.58 12.07 1.06
C SER A 290 -26.45 11.44 2.44
N LEU A 291 -25.51 10.51 2.62
CA LEU A 291 -25.29 9.77 3.86
C LEU A 291 -24.30 10.49 4.75
N ALA A 292 -23.26 11.08 4.16
CA ALA A 292 -22.17 11.84 4.73
C ALA A 292 -22.45 12.88 5.83
N THR A 293 -23.71 13.24 6.06
CA THR A 293 -24.13 14.28 6.99
C THR A 293 -24.12 13.82 8.46
N ALA A 294 -23.97 12.52 8.76
CA ALA A 294 -23.78 12.01 10.13
C ALA A 294 -22.33 11.54 10.39
N GLU A 295 -21.96 11.24 11.63
CA GLU A 295 -20.55 11.12 12.06
C GLU A 295 -19.77 9.91 11.47
N GLY A 296 -19.11 10.09 10.33
CA GLY A 296 -18.18 9.10 9.74
C GLY A 296 -18.89 7.85 9.21
N PHE A 297 -18.49 7.39 8.02
CA PHE A 297 -19.12 6.22 7.40
C PHE A 297 -18.08 5.18 7.02
N LEU A 298 -18.39 3.93 7.36
CA LEU A 298 -17.79 2.75 6.77
C LEU A 298 -18.85 2.11 5.87
N ILE A 299 -18.58 2.04 4.57
CA ILE A 299 -19.41 1.28 3.64
C ILE A 299 -18.81 -0.11 3.59
N SER A 300 -19.63 -1.09 3.98
CA SER A 300 -19.14 -2.43 4.29
C SER A 300 -19.27 -3.42 3.17
N ARG A 301 -20.23 -3.26 2.27
CA ARG A 301 -20.66 -4.43 1.50
C ARG A 301 -21.07 -4.09 0.11
N VAL A 302 -20.29 -4.63 -0.80
CA VAL A 302 -20.65 -4.88 -2.18
C VAL A 302 -20.99 -6.37 -2.29
N LYS A 303 -22.28 -6.72 -2.37
CA LYS A 303 -22.71 -8.13 -2.48
C LYS A 303 -23.03 -8.47 -3.94
N VAL A 304 -22.47 -9.57 -4.44
CA VAL A 304 -22.73 -10.10 -5.78
C VAL A 304 -24.02 -10.92 -5.79
N GLY A 305 -24.95 -10.60 -6.69
CA GLY A 305 -26.03 -11.49 -7.08
C GLY A 305 -25.80 -11.90 -8.53
N THR A 306 -25.63 -13.20 -8.78
CA THR A 306 -25.73 -13.74 -10.13
C THR A 306 -27.20 -13.78 -10.52
N GLU A 307 -27.74 -12.72 -11.12
CA GLU A 307 -28.82 -12.91 -12.07
C GLU A 307 -28.19 -13.37 -13.38
N ILE A 308 -28.00 -14.70 -13.50
CA ILE A 308 -28.00 -15.33 -14.81
C ILE A 308 -29.45 -15.29 -15.26
N THR A 309 -29.82 -14.23 -16.01
CA THR A 309 -31.03 -14.27 -16.81
C THR A 309 -30.75 -15.23 -17.98
N TYR A 310 -31.43 -16.38 -17.97
CA TYR A 310 -31.53 -17.26 -19.13
C TYR A 310 -32.42 -16.62 -20.21
#